data_AF-F6VZL2-F1
#
_entry.id   AF-F6VZL2-F1
#
_cell.length_a   1.000
_cell.length_b   1.000
_cell.length_c   1.000
_cell.angle_alpha   90.00
_cell.angle_beta   90.00
_cell.angle_gamma   90.00
#
_symmetry.space_group_name_H-M   'P 1'
#
loop_
_entity.id
_entity.type
_entity.pdbx_description
1 polymer ?
#
loop_
_entity_poly.entity_id
_entity_poly.type
_entity_poly.pdbx_seq_one_letter_code
_entity_poly.pdbx_strand_id
1 'polypeptide(L)'
;MIINKYNGMNDKSCRSSVEEIETLETKLTNSDTQIMYEGMSELAKMVCLKVSSDSTHFYPGSLTYVLFDAITWPQHTSANGACLVLHHIFETRGPVFVEKVDMIMSQLLPKLSTLSEDGHTRSGALQILIHLSRHHLHQVIHSLLCHSPPFSNDVISCWTQLGRDQLRDSSIEYLLDQLERSLPYEEVG
;
A
#
# COMPACT_ATOMS: atom_id res chain seq x y z
N MET A 1 -21.56 47.47 5.74
CA MET A 1 -20.12 47.37 6.04
C MET A 1 -19.77 45.93 6.44
N ILE A 2 -19.87 44.95 5.53
CA ILE A 2 -19.32 43.58 5.71
C ILE A 2 -18.98 43.02 4.32
N ILE A 3 -18.01 43.62 3.64
CA ILE A 3 -17.35 43.01 2.47
C ILE A 3 -15.87 43.41 2.57
N ASN A 4 -15.12 42.79 3.48
CA ASN A 4 -13.65 42.88 3.45
C ASN A 4 -12.94 41.90 4.40
N LYS A 5 -13.19 40.59 4.26
CA LYS A 5 -12.36 39.60 4.99
C LYS A 5 -12.06 38.29 4.27
N TYR A 6 -12.27 38.20 2.95
CA TYR A 6 -12.03 36.95 2.20
C TYR A 6 -11.23 37.09 0.89
N ASN A 7 -10.56 38.21 0.63
CA ASN A 7 -9.78 38.41 -0.62
C ASN A 7 -8.25 38.24 -0.46
N GLY A 8 -7.76 37.69 0.66
CA GLY A 8 -6.32 37.68 0.95
C GLY A 8 -5.58 36.35 0.87
N MET A 9 -6.27 35.19 0.92
CA MET A 9 -5.61 33.92 1.28
C MET A 9 -5.69 32.78 0.26
N ASN A 10 -6.24 32.92 -0.95
CA ASN A 10 -6.43 31.74 -1.81
C ASN A 10 -6.02 31.83 -3.28
N ASP A 11 -5.52 32.96 -3.78
CA ASP A 11 -5.26 33.10 -5.22
C ASP A 11 -3.86 32.56 -5.63
N LYS A 12 -2.86 32.73 -4.76
CA LYS A 12 -1.50 32.20 -5.01
C LYS A 12 -1.39 30.69 -4.76
N SER A 13 -2.06 30.18 -3.72
CA SER A 13 -2.07 28.74 -3.42
C SER A 13 -2.83 27.94 -4.48
N CYS A 14 -3.92 28.51 -5.03
CA CYS A 14 -4.68 27.90 -6.11
C CYS A 14 -3.87 27.86 -7.41
N ARG A 15 -3.22 28.97 -7.81
CA ARG A 15 -2.37 29.00 -9.01
C ARG A 15 -1.16 28.06 -8.92
N SER A 16 -0.48 27.99 -7.76
CA SER A 16 0.59 27.01 -7.52
C SER A 16 0.12 25.57 -7.69
N SER A 17 -1.08 25.25 -7.20
CA SER A 17 -1.67 23.91 -7.37
C SER A 17 -2.07 23.61 -8.82
N VAL A 18 -2.46 24.61 -9.61
CA VAL A 18 -2.78 24.43 -11.03
C VAL A 18 -1.50 24.22 -11.85
N GLU A 19 -0.44 24.99 -11.62
CA GLU A 19 0.85 24.83 -12.28
C GLU A 19 1.51 23.47 -11.95
N GLU A 20 1.37 22.98 -10.71
CA GLU A 20 1.76 21.62 -10.31
C GLU A 20 1.02 20.55 -11.12
N ILE A 21 -0.30 20.70 -11.31
CA ILE A 21 -1.13 19.74 -12.05
C ILE A 21 -0.82 19.78 -13.55
N GLU A 22 -0.62 20.96 -14.15
CA GLU A 22 -0.23 21.11 -15.56
C GLU A 22 1.14 20.47 -15.82
N THR A 23 2.10 20.71 -14.93
CA THR A 23 3.43 20.07 -15.00
C THR A 23 3.31 18.55 -14.88
N LEU A 24 2.41 18.06 -14.04
CA LEU A 24 2.14 16.63 -13.91
C LEU A 24 1.53 16.03 -15.17
N GLU A 25 0.56 16.70 -15.78
CA GLU A 25 -0.09 16.27 -17.02
C GLU A 25 0.94 16.07 -18.14
N THR A 26 1.88 17.01 -18.28
CA THR A 26 2.96 16.91 -19.28
C THR A 26 3.90 15.73 -19.01
N LYS A 27 4.15 15.37 -17.74
CA LYS A 27 4.92 14.17 -17.39
C LYS A 27 4.15 12.88 -17.68
N LEU A 28 2.86 12.84 -17.36
CA LEU A 28 2.00 11.67 -17.54
C LEU A 28 1.69 11.35 -19.01
N THR A 29 1.69 12.36 -19.87
CA THR A 29 1.50 12.21 -21.33
C THR A 29 2.82 11.99 -22.08
N ASN A 30 3.95 11.93 -21.37
CA ASN A 30 5.24 11.70 -21.97
C ASN A 30 5.38 10.26 -22.50
N SER A 31 6.01 10.09 -23.66
CA SER A 31 6.29 8.78 -24.26
C SER A 31 7.41 8.00 -23.56
N ASP A 32 8.23 8.67 -22.74
CA ASP A 32 9.26 8.06 -21.91
C ASP A 32 8.63 7.43 -20.65
N THR A 33 8.84 6.13 -20.48
CA THR A 33 8.26 5.35 -19.38
C THR A 33 8.82 5.73 -18.00
N GLN A 34 10.05 6.24 -17.94
CA GLN A 34 10.66 6.72 -16.70
C GLN A 34 10.03 8.05 -16.29
N ILE A 35 9.88 9.00 -17.22
CA ILE A 35 9.24 10.30 -16.94
C ILE A 35 7.77 10.10 -16.55
N MET A 36 7.07 9.20 -17.22
CA MET A 36 5.71 8.84 -16.88
C MET A 36 5.61 8.23 -15.48
N TYR A 37 6.54 7.35 -15.10
CA TYR A 37 6.59 6.77 -13.76
C TYR A 37 6.86 7.83 -12.67
N GLU A 38 7.78 8.77 -12.93
CA GLU A 38 8.02 9.91 -12.04
C GLU A 38 6.77 10.78 -11.88
N GLY A 39 6.06 11.05 -12.98
CA GLY A 39 4.76 11.72 -12.96
C GLY A 39 3.71 10.95 -12.15
N MET A 40 3.63 9.63 -12.30
CA MET A 40 2.71 8.79 -11.51
C MET A 40 3.07 8.79 -10.02
N SER A 41 4.36 8.79 -9.68
CA SER A 41 4.84 8.88 -8.30
C SER A 41 4.49 10.24 -7.68
N GLU A 42 4.65 11.34 -8.43
CA GLU A 42 4.28 12.68 -7.97
C GLU A 42 2.76 12.84 -7.83
N LEU A 43 1.98 12.26 -8.75
CA LEU A 43 0.52 12.17 -8.65
C LEU A 43 0.12 11.42 -7.38
N ALA A 44 0.73 10.26 -7.12
CA ALA A 44 0.48 9.47 -5.93
C ALA A 44 0.75 10.27 -4.65
N LYS A 45 1.85 11.03 -4.59
CA LYS A 45 2.17 11.91 -3.45
C LYS A 45 1.12 13.01 -3.29
N MET A 46 0.72 13.66 -4.38
CA MET A 46 -0.32 14.70 -4.34
C MET A 46 -1.66 14.14 -3.88
N VAL A 47 -2.06 12.97 -4.35
CA VAL A 47 -3.25 12.25 -3.88
C VAL A 47 -3.14 12.01 -2.37
N CYS A 48 -1.99 11.53 -1.88
CA CYS A 48 -1.74 11.33 -0.45
C CYS A 48 -1.71 12.62 0.38
N LEU A 49 -1.55 13.80 -0.22
CA LEU A 49 -1.58 15.08 0.50
C LEU A 49 -2.95 15.75 0.43
N LYS A 50 -3.61 15.68 -0.73
CA LYS A 50 -4.83 16.46 -1.03
C LYS A 50 -6.13 15.67 -0.77
N VAL A 51 -6.10 14.33 -0.76
CA VAL A 51 -7.29 13.52 -0.46
C VAL A 51 -7.61 13.58 1.03
N SER A 52 -8.89 13.75 1.37
CA SER A 52 -9.36 13.76 2.76
C SER A 52 -9.03 12.44 3.47
N SER A 53 -8.83 12.50 4.78
CA SER A 53 -8.56 11.31 5.60
C SER A 53 -9.65 10.25 5.43
N ASP A 54 -10.91 10.69 5.34
CA ASP A 54 -12.08 9.82 5.16
C ASP A 54 -11.96 8.94 3.92
N SER A 55 -11.58 9.49 2.76
CA SER A 55 -11.45 8.73 1.51
C SER A 55 -10.22 7.81 1.45
N THR A 56 -9.31 7.91 2.42
CA THR A 56 -8.08 7.08 2.48
C THR A 56 -8.26 5.82 3.31
N HIS A 57 -9.32 5.71 4.12
CA HIS A 57 -9.62 4.47 4.82
C HIS A 57 -9.86 3.31 3.85
N PHE A 58 -9.85 2.09 4.37
CA PHE A 58 -10.13 0.89 3.60
C PHE A 58 -11.59 0.44 3.83
N TYR A 59 -12.49 0.86 2.95
CA TYR A 59 -13.90 0.42 2.92
C TYR A 59 -14.43 0.41 1.47
N PRO A 60 -15.49 -0.37 1.15
CA PRO A 60 -16.05 -0.40 -0.20
C PRO A 60 -16.42 1.00 -0.72
N GLY A 61 -15.87 1.38 -1.87
CA GLY A 61 -16.06 2.71 -2.48
C GLY A 61 -15.07 3.79 -2.03
N SER A 62 -14.17 3.50 -1.08
CA SER A 62 -12.99 4.35 -0.81
C SER A 62 -11.98 4.28 -1.95
N LEU A 63 -11.12 5.30 -2.06
CA LEU A 63 -10.06 5.32 -3.07
C LEU A 63 -9.12 4.12 -2.92
N THR A 64 -8.70 3.83 -1.68
CA THR A 64 -7.78 2.72 -1.37
C THR A 64 -8.38 1.37 -1.79
N TYR A 65 -9.69 1.17 -1.58
CA TYR A 65 -10.38 -0.05 -1.99
C TYR A 65 -10.44 -0.20 -3.52
N VAL A 66 -10.81 0.88 -4.23
CA VAL A 66 -10.87 0.87 -5.70
C VAL A 66 -9.50 0.62 -6.33
N LEU A 67 -8.44 1.21 -5.77
CA LEU A 67 -7.06 0.95 -6.21
C LEU A 67 -6.66 -0.50 -5.95
N PHE A 68 -7.10 -1.09 -4.83
CA PHE A 68 -6.84 -2.50 -4.52
C PHE A 68 -7.48 -3.44 -5.55
N ASP A 69 -8.67 -3.11 -6.03
CA ASP A 69 -9.33 -3.85 -7.11
C ASP A 69 -8.64 -3.66 -8.46
N ALA A 70 -8.01 -2.51 -8.69
CA ALA A 70 -7.25 -2.24 -9.90
C ALA A 70 -5.95 -3.05 -10.02
N ILE A 71 -5.43 -3.64 -8.94
CA ILE A 71 -4.20 -4.47 -8.96
C ILE A 71 -4.32 -5.65 -9.93
N THR A 72 -5.51 -6.21 -10.10
CA THR A 72 -5.75 -7.37 -10.98
C THR A 72 -6.35 -6.99 -12.33
N TRP A 73 -6.31 -5.71 -12.71
CA TRP A 73 -6.83 -5.28 -14.00
C TRP A 73 -5.97 -5.83 -15.15
N PRO A 74 -6.59 -6.15 -16.32
CA PRO A 74 -5.87 -6.72 -17.46
C PRO A 74 -4.77 -5.82 -18.01
N GLN A 75 -4.90 -4.50 -17.82
CA GLN A 75 -3.94 -3.53 -18.29
C GLN A 75 -2.82 -3.35 -17.26
N HIS A 76 -1.64 -3.91 -17.55
CA HIS A 76 -0.48 -3.87 -16.65
C HIS A 76 -0.07 -2.45 -16.22
N THR A 77 -0.19 -1.46 -17.10
CA THR A 77 0.16 -0.06 -16.76
C THR A 77 -0.75 0.50 -15.68
N SER A 78 -2.05 0.24 -15.78
CA SER A 78 -3.06 0.67 -14.79
C SER A 78 -2.91 -0.08 -13.47
N ALA A 79 -2.67 -1.39 -13.52
CA ALA A 79 -2.42 -2.20 -12.33
C ALA A 79 -1.14 -1.79 -11.59
N ASN A 80 -0.06 -1.54 -12.32
CA ASN A 80 1.20 -1.05 -11.74
C ASN A 80 1.05 0.35 -11.15
N GLY A 81 0.31 1.25 -11.83
CA GLY A 81 -0.03 2.57 -11.32
C GLY A 81 -0.83 2.49 -10.03
N ALA A 82 -1.80 1.59 -9.94
CA ALA A 82 -2.57 1.35 -8.72
C ALA A 82 -1.69 0.87 -7.56
N CYS A 83 -0.77 -0.08 -7.81
CA CYS A 83 0.22 -0.51 -6.83
C CYS A 83 1.09 0.66 -6.34
N LEU A 84 1.57 1.52 -7.25
CA LEU A 84 2.40 2.67 -6.90
C LEU A 84 1.64 3.68 -6.03
N VAL A 85 0.39 4.00 -6.37
CA VAL A 85 -0.42 4.91 -5.55
C VAL A 85 -0.68 4.31 -4.16
N LEU A 86 -0.97 3.00 -4.10
CA LEU A 86 -1.15 2.29 -2.83
C LEU A 86 0.12 2.27 -1.99
N HIS A 87 1.31 2.09 -2.60
CA HIS A 87 2.59 2.18 -1.89
C HIS A 87 2.71 3.49 -1.14
N HIS A 88 2.49 4.61 -1.83
CA HIS A 88 2.62 5.94 -1.24
C HIS A 88 1.56 6.19 -0.18
N ILE A 89 0.34 5.68 -0.36
CA ILE A 89 -0.72 5.77 0.65
C ILE A 89 -0.30 5.05 1.93
N PHE A 90 0.18 3.80 1.83
CA PHE A 90 0.61 3.05 3.00
C PHE A 90 1.90 3.59 3.61
N GLU A 91 2.81 4.13 2.80
CA GLU A 91 4.03 4.77 3.28
C GLU A 91 3.69 6.00 4.14
N THR A 92 2.83 6.89 3.63
CA THR A 92 2.56 8.21 4.24
C THR A 92 1.45 8.19 5.28
N ARG A 93 0.42 7.36 5.08
CA ARG A 93 -0.80 7.30 5.90
C ARG A 93 -1.03 5.92 6.53
N GLY A 94 -0.01 5.06 6.53
CA GLY A 94 -0.02 3.72 7.11
C GLY A 94 -0.70 3.58 8.46
N PRO A 95 -0.48 4.47 9.46
CA PRO A 95 -1.08 4.33 10.79
C PRO A 95 -2.62 4.30 10.80
N VAL A 96 -3.26 4.94 9.82
CA VAL A 96 -4.74 5.00 9.70
C VAL A 96 -5.35 3.61 9.43
N PHE A 97 -4.56 2.65 8.96
CA PHE A 97 -5.03 1.32 8.58
C PHE A 97 -4.97 0.27 9.68
N VAL A 98 -4.61 0.62 10.92
CA VAL A 98 -4.40 -0.35 12.02
C VAL A 98 -5.58 -1.30 12.24
N GLU A 99 -6.81 -0.81 12.15
CA GLU A 99 -8.04 -1.62 12.32
C GLU A 99 -8.46 -2.38 11.05
N LYS A 100 -7.74 -2.18 9.93
CA LYS A 100 -8.08 -2.72 8.61
C LYS A 100 -7.02 -3.68 8.07
N VAL A 101 -5.93 -3.92 8.80
CA VAL A 101 -4.82 -4.79 8.36
C VAL A 101 -5.32 -6.16 7.93
N ASP A 102 -6.12 -6.84 8.75
CA ASP A 102 -6.66 -8.17 8.43
C ASP A 102 -7.50 -8.16 7.16
N MET A 103 -8.33 -7.12 6.98
CA MET A 103 -9.15 -6.96 5.78
C MET A 103 -8.28 -6.73 4.54
N ILE A 104 -7.25 -5.89 4.64
CA ILE A 104 -6.30 -5.64 3.55
C ILE A 104 -5.56 -6.94 3.18
N MET A 105 -5.07 -7.69 4.17
CA MET A 105 -4.39 -8.97 3.95
C MET A 105 -5.30 -10.01 3.30
N SER A 106 -6.56 -10.11 3.74
CA SER A 106 -7.55 -11.02 3.16
C SER A 106 -7.87 -10.71 1.69
N GLN A 107 -7.69 -9.46 1.26
CA GLN A 107 -7.87 -9.02 -0.13
C GLN A 107 -6.57 -9.17 -0.94
N LEU A 108 -5.41 -9.01 -0.31
CA LEU A 108 -4.11 -9.02 -0.99
C LEU A 108 -3.68 -10.43 -1.39
N LEU A 109 -3.79 -11.38 -0.46
CA LEU A 109 -3.31 -12.75 -0.67
C LEU A 109 -3.98 -13.45 -1.87
N PRO A 110 -5.32 -13.41 -2.04
CA PRO A 110 -5.95 -13.99 -3.22
C PRO A 110 -5.55 -13.28 -4.52
N LYS A 111 -5.35 -11.96 -4.49
CA LYS A 111 -4.91 -11.20 -5.67
C LYS A 111 -3.50 -11.62 -6.08
N LEU A 112 -2.59 -11.83 -5.13
CA LEU A 112 -1.26 -12.37 -5.43
C LEU A 112 -1.36 -13.69 -6.20
N SER A 113 -2.24 -14.62 -5.78
CA SER A 113 -2.43 -15.91 -6.46
C SER A 113 -2.85 -15.79 -7.93
N THR A 114 -3.49 -14.68 -8.31
CA THR A 114 -3.94 -14.43 -9.70
C THR A 114 -2.90 -13.75 -10.57
N LEU A 115 -1.85 -13.16 -9.98
CA LEU A 115 -0.81 -12.45 -10.70
C LEU A 115 0.31 -13.41 -11.11
N SER A 116 0.86 -13.19 -12.30
CA SER A 116 2.04 -13.92 -12.78
C SER A 116 3.21 -13.80 -11.80
N GLU A 117 3.88 -14.92 -11.50
CA GLU A 117 4.97 -15.00 -10.52
C GLU A 117 6.13 -14.02 -10.82
N ASP A 118 6.47 -13.83 -12.10
CA ASP A 118 7.54 -12.92 -12.55
C ASP A 118 7.03 -11.53 -12.95
N GLY A 119 5.74 -11.25 -12.73
CA GLY A 119 5.12 -9.99 -13.15
C GLY A 119 5.50 -8.80 -12.28
N HIS A 120 5.82 -7.65 -12.91
CA HIS A 120 6.04 -6.38 -12.20
C HIS A 120 4.87 -6.02 -11.27
N THR A 121 3.64 -6.33 -11.67
CA THR A 121 2.44 -6.09 -10.86
C THR A 121 2.45 -6.90 -9.57
N ARG A 122 2.90 -8.16 -9.61
CA ARG A 122 3.04 -9.01 -8.41
C ARG A 122 4.10 -8.44 -7.47
N SER A 123 5.24 -8.02 -8.01
CA SER A 123 6.27 -7.33 -7.22
C SER A 123 5.72 -6.06 -6.56
N GLY A 124 4.94 -5.27 -7.31
CA GLY A 124 4.19 -4.13 -6.76
C GLY A 124 3.24 -4.55 -5.64
N ALA A 125 2.43 -5.59 -5.83
CA ALA A 125 1.52 -6.07 -4.80
C ALA A 125 2.27 -6.57 -3.53
N LEU A 126 3.41 -7.23 -3.67
CA LEU A 126 4.25 -7.62 -2.53
C LEU A 126 4.86 -6.42 -1.81
N GLN A 127 5.20 -5.35 -2.54
CA GLN A 127 5.65 -4.10 -1.93
C GLN A 127 4.54 -3.43 -1.11
N ILE A 128 3.26 -3.58 -1.47
CA ILE A 128 2.15 -3.10 -0.63
C ILE A 128 2.21 -3.73 0.77
N LEU A 129 2.43 -5.05 0.84
CA LEU A 129 2.58 -5.76 2.10
C LEU A 129 3.73 -5.20 2.93
N ILE A 130 4.87 -4.91 2.31
CA ILE A 130 6.03 -4.34 3.02
C ILE A 130 5.72 -2.97 3.59
N HIS A 131 5.10 -2.08 2.81
CA HIS A 131 4.72 -0.75 3.31
C HIS A 131 3.71 -0.85 4.45
N LEU A 132 2.75 -1.77 4.37
CA LEU A 132 1.82 -2.03 5.48
C LEU A 132 2.56 -2.55 6.73
N SER A 133 3.52 -3.44 6.53
CA SER A 133 4.32 -4.06 7.61
C SER A 133 5.23 -3.06 8.32
N ARG A 134 5.69 -1.99 7.64
CA ARG A 134 6.46 -0.92 8.29
C ARG A 134 5.68 -0.21 9.40
N HIS A 135 4.35 -0.22 9.32
CA HIS A 135 3.47 0.37 10.33
C HIS A 135 2.84 -0.67 11.24
N HIS A 136 2.55 -1.88 10.72
CA HIS A 136 1.73 -2.90 11.39
C HIS A 136 2.34 -4.31 11.31
N LEU A 137 3.65 -4.43 11.56
CA LEU A 137 4.39 -5.68 11.39
C LEU A 137 3.76 -6.86 12.13
N HIS A 138 3.39 -6.66 13.41
CA HIS A 138 2.85 -7.73 14.24
C HIS A 138 1.52 -8.27 13.71
N GLN A 139 0.62 -7.38 13.27
CA GLN A 139 -0.66 -7.76 12.67
C GLN A 139 -0.47 -8.46 11.33
N VAL A 140 0.46 -8.01 10.49
CA VAL A 140 0.77 -8.69 9.22
C VAL A 140 1.33 -10.09 9.48
N ILE A 141 2.29 -10.24 10.39
CA ILE A 141 2.84 -11.55 10.76
C ILE A 141 1.75 -12.44 11.34
N HIS A 142 0.92 -11.93 12.25
CA HIS A 142 -0.21 -12.67 12.81
C HIS A 142 -1.15 -13.17 11.70
N SER A 143 -1.52 -12.30 10.74
CA SER A 143 -2.34 -12.69 9.60
C SER A 143 -1.71 -13.79 8.76
N LEU A 144 -0.40 -13.77 8.54
CA LEU A 144 0.32 -14.84 7.82
C LEU A 144 0.36 -16.15 8.61
N LEU A 145 0.53 -16.08 9.93
CA LEU A 145 0.54 -17.25 10.82
C LEU A 145 -0.84 -17.92 10.94
N CYS A 146 -1.94 -17.19 10.72
CA CYS A 146 -3.29 -17.76 10.69
C CYS A 146 -3.52 -18.71 9.51
N HIS A 147 -2.66 -18.72 8.48
CA HIS A 147 -2.75 -19.71 7.42
C HIS A 147 -2.24 -21.07 7.90
N SER A 148 -2.97 -22.15 7.59
CA SER A 148 -2.54 -23.50 7.95
C SER A 148 -1.50 -24.04 6.96
N PRO A 149 -0.50 -24.81 7.43
CA PRO A 149 0.39 -25.55 6.54
C PRO A 149 -0.35 -26.67 5.79
N PRO A 150 0.03 -27.02 4.54
CA PRO A 150 1.11 -26.41 3.76
C PRO A 150 0.75 -25.00 3.26
N PHE A 151 1.68 -24.05 3.40
CA PHE A 151 1.48 -22.68 2.95
C PHE A 151 1.38 -22.60 1.41
N SER A 152 0.51 -21.71 0.92
CA SER A 152 0.45 -21.39 -0.50
C SER A 152 1.70 -20.63 -0.97
N ASN A 153 2.00 -20.67 -2.27
CA ASN A 153 3.11 -19.92 -2.87
C ASN A 153 3.05 -18.42 -2.55
N ASP A 154 1.84 -17.85 -2.41
CA ASP A 154 1.65 -16.43 -2.09
C ASP A 154 2.02 -16.11 -0.66
N VAL A 155 1.61 -16.96 0.29
CA VAL A 155 2.03 -16.82 1.70
C VAL A 155 3.55 -16.97 1.81
N ILE A 156 4.14 -17.95 1.11
CA ILE A 156 5.60 -18.12 1.03
C ILE A 156 6.28 -16.88 0.42
N SER A 157 5.70 -16.29 -0.63
CA SER A 157 6.22 -15.08 -1.26
C SER A 157 6.20 -13.88 -0.29
N CYS A 158 5.15 -13.75 0.52
CA CYS A 158 5.06 -12.72 1.56
C CYS A 158 6.15 -12.87 2.61
N TRP A 159 6.34 -14.09 3.14
CA TRP A 159 7.43 -14.41 4.07
C TRP A 159 8.81 -14.13 3.47
N THR A 160 9.00 -14.53 2.22
CA THR A 160 10.25 -14.29 1.48
C THR A 160 10.53 -12.81 1.35
N GLN A 161 9.49 -12.01 1.08
CA GLN A 161 9.63 -10.56 0.93
C GLN A 161 9.97 -9.89 2.28
N LEU A 162 9.33 -10.29 3.37
CA LEU A 162 9.69 -9.83 4.72
C LEU A 162 11.14 -10.19 5.08
N GLY A 163 11.57 -11.41 4.75
CA GLY A 163 12.94 -11.86 5.01
C GLY A 163 14.03 -11.17 4.19
N ARG A 164 13.65 -10.50 3.08
CA ARG A 164 14.56 -9.72 2.23
C ARG A 164 14.53 -8.21 2.52
N ASP A 165 13.53 -7.73 3.25
CA ASP A 165 13.39 -6.33 3.61
C ASP A 165 14.18 -5.98 4.88
N GLN A 166 14.28 -4.68 5.19
CA GLN A 166 14.88 -4.18 6.42
C GLN A 166 14.09 -4.62 7.68
N LEU A 167 12.83 -5.04 7.50
CA LEU A 167 11.99 -5.61 8.56
C LEU A 167 12.37 -7.03 8.99
N ARG A 168 13.35 -7.69 8.33
CA ARG A 168 13.73 -9.07 8.62
C ARG A 168 14.01 -9.31 10.10
N ASP A 169 14.86 -8.48 10.71
CA ASP A 169 15.32 -8.70 12.08
C ASP A 169 14.16 -8.51 13.08
N SER A 170 13.36 -7.46 12.91
CA SER A 170 12.13 -7.24 13.69
C SER A 170 11.09 -8.34 13.50
N SER A 171 11.02 -8.94 12.30
CA SER A 171 10.11 -10.07 12.03
C SER A 171 10.54 -11.31 12.81
N ILE A 172 11.84 -11.60 12.85
CA ILE A 172 12.40 -12.73 13.59
C ILE A 172 12.23 -12.50 15.10
N GLU A 173 12.52 -11.30 15.60
CA GLU A 173 12.34 -10.94 17.01
C GLU A 173 10.89 -11.15 17.47
N TYR A 174 9.93 -10.68 16.68
CA TYR A 174 8.51 -10.89 17.00
C TYR A 174 8.14 -12.38 17.00
N LEU A 175 8.60 -13.16 16.02
CA LEU A 175 8.35 -14.60 15.98
C LEU A 175 8.95 -15.34 17.18
N LEU A 176 10.15 -14.96 17.61
CA LEU A 176 10.78 -15.53 18.82
C LEU A 176 9.99 -15.18 20.08
N ASP A 177 9.54 -13.94 20.24
CA ASP A 177 8.68 -13.52 21.36
C ASP A 177 7.35 -14.31 21.37
N GLN A 178 6.77 -14.60 20.21
CA GLN A 178 5.57 -15.45 20.13
C GLN A 178 5.85 -16.90 20.56
N LEU A 179 6.99 -17.47 20.17
CA LEU A 179 7.38 -18.83 20.55
C LEU A 179 7.69 -18.96 22.04
N GLU A 180 8.35 -17.96 22.64
CA GLU A 180 8.61 -17.93 24.08
C GLU A 180 7.32 -17.83 24.90
N ARG A 181 6.31 -17.16 24.35
CA ARG A 181 4.99 -17.00 24.99
C ARG A 181 4.05 -18.17 24.76
N SER A 182 4.23 -18.92 23.67
CA SER A 182 3.48 -20.15 23.45
C SER A 182 3.92 -21.18 24.50
N LEU A 183 2.97 -21.68 25.30
CA LEU A 183 3.22 -22.72 26.29
C LEU A 183 4.06 -23.86 25.67
N PRO A 184 5.01 -24.44 26.41
CA PRO A 184 5.75 -25.60 25.92
C PRO A 184 4.75 -26.67 25.50
N TYR A 185 4.92 -27.22 24.30
CA TYR A 185 4.11 -28.30 23.73
C TYR A 185 3.72 -29.29 24.83
N GLU A 186 2.42 -29.40 25.14
CA GLU A 186 1.93 -30.60 25.83
C GLU A 186 2.06 -31.73 24.82
N GLU A 187 3.07 -32.60 24.99
CA GLU A 187 3.08 -33.89 24.33
C GLU A 187 1.80 -34.61 24.74
N VAL A 188 0.84 -34.71 23.81
CA VAL A 188 -0.34 -35.56 24.00
C VAL A 188 0.17 -37.00 23.98
N GLY A 189 0.43 -37.54 25.18
CA GLY A 189 0.79 -38.94 25.41
C GLY A 189 -0.35 -39.91 25.17
#